data_AF-A0A317DKY5-F1
#
_entry.id   AF-A0A317DKY5-F1
#
_cell.length_a   1.000
_cell.length_b   1.000
_cell.length_c   1.000
_cell.angle_alpha   90.00
_cell.angle_beta   90.00
_cell.angle_gamma   90.00
#
_symmetry.space_group_name_H-M   'P 1'
#
loop_
_entity.id
_entity.type
_entity.pdbx_description
1 polymer ?
#
loop_
_entity_poly.entity_id
_entity_poly.type
_entity_poly.pdbx_seq_one_letter_code
_entity_poly.pdbx_strand_id
1 'polypeptide(L)'
;MPAKAADYRLTFDVDTSRILPFSTHVNTAWTFRSAGPAGTARSALPLLSVDYALPLEAANHPTGGPATFTVRQAQGAPAQRVTTFQVWTSTDDGVTWQPTTVDRDRDGYHAALPTVTGGQAVSLRVKATADGGSGIEQTIIRAYRAG
;
A
#
# COMPACT_ATOMS: atom_id res chain seq x y z
N MET A 1 -11.49 -22.07 -8.90
CA MET A 1 -10.52 -22.24 -7.78
C MET A 1 -10.30 -23.73 -7.57
N PRO A 2 -9.07 -24.25 -7.53
CA PRO A 2 -8.79 -25.64 -7.16
C PRO A 2 -9.40 -26.02 -5.80
N ALA A 3 -9.79 -27.30 -5.65
CA ALA A 3 -10.41 -27.84 -4.45
C ALA A 3 -9.46 -27.90 -3.23
N LYS A 4 -8.14 -27.81 -3.46
CA LYS A 4 -7.10 -27.76 -2.43
C LYS A 4 -6.57 -26.33 -2.30
N ALA A 5 -6.21 -25.95 -1.08
CA ALA A 5 -5.60 -24.64 -0.81
C ALA A 5 -4.34 -24.44 -1.66
N ALA A 6 -4.21 -23.26 -2.27
CA ALA A 6 -3.07 -22.83 -3.06
C ALA A 6 -2.75 -21.36 -2.76
N ASP A 7 -1.52 -20.96 -3.11
CA ASP A 7 -1.09 -19.57 -3.02
C ASP A 7 -1.38 -18.87 -4.35
N TYR A 8 -1.96 -17.68 -4.27
CA TYR A 8 -2.37 -16.87 -5.42
C TYR A 8 -1.65 -15.54 -5.41
N ARG A 9 -1.46 -14.99 -6.61
CA ARG A 9 -1.05 -13.61 -6.83
C ARG A 9 -2.11 -12.89 -7.64
N LEU A 10 -2.55 -11.74 -7.16
CA LEU A 10 -3.43 -10.80 -7.88
C LEU A 10 -2.66 -9.52 -8.13
N THR A 11 -2.74 -8.97 -9.34
CA THR A 11 -2.13 -7.67 -9.67
C THR A 11 -3.18 -6.74 -10.22
N PHE A 12 -3.17 -5.51 -9.75
CA PHE A 12 -4.03 -4.43 -10.22
C PHE A 12 -3.15 -3.25 -10.60
N ASP A 13 -3.37 -2.71 -11.79
CA ASP A 13 -2.60 -1.63 -12.38
C ASP A 13 -3.56 -0.55 -12.88
N VAL A 14 -3.38 0.68 -12.38
CA VAL A 14 -4.18 1.84 -12.77
C VAL A 14 -3.26 2.96 -13.17
N ASP A 15 -3.30 3.30 -14.45
CA ASP A 15 -2.57 4.42 -15.03
C ASP A 15 -3.55 5.54 -15.40
N THR A 16 -3.49 6.65 -14.66
CA THR A 16 -4.30 7.85 -14.92
C THR A 16 -3.58 8.88 -15.78
N SER A 17 -2.35 8.60 -16.23
CA SER A 17 -1.52 9.52 -17.01
C SER A 17 -2.14 9.95 -18.32
N ARG A 18 -3.00 9.09 -18.89
CA ARG A 18 -3.68 9.34 -20.16
C ARG A 18 -4.87 10.30 -20.06
N ILE A 19 -5.31 10.64 -18.84
CA ILE A 19 -6.58 11.33 -18.60
C ILE A 19 -6.39 12.63 -17.77
N LEU A 20 -5.39 12.68 -16.89
CA LEU A 20 -5.17 13.81 -15.98
C LEU A 20 -3.80 14.47 -16.20
N PRO A 21 -3.70 15.81 -16.18
CA PRO A 21 -2.42 16.52 -16.29
C PRO A 21 -1.49 16.29 -15.08
N PHE A 22 -2.02 15.73 -13.99
CA PHE A 22 -1.29 15.33 -12.80
C PHE A 22 -1.41 13.81 -12.65
N SER A 23 -0.53 13.09 -13.34
CA SER A 23 -0.57 11.63 -13.45
C SER A 23 -0.15 10.94 -12.16
N THR A 24 -0.95 9.96 -11.73
CA THR A 24 -0.54 8.94 -10.76
C THR A 24 -0.63 7.56 -11.43
N HIS A 25 0.40 6.75 -11.24
CA HIS A 25 0.39 5.33 -11.62
C HIS A 25 0.40 4.51 -10.34
N VAL A 26 -0.65 3.70 -10.17
CA VAL A 26 -0.82 2.85 -8.98
C VAL A 26 -0.74 1.39 -9.42
N ASN A 27 0.27 0.70 -8.90
CA ASN A 27 0.41 -0.74 -9.05
C ASN A 27 0.23 -1.40 -7.68
N THR A 28 -0.65 -2.38 -7.59
CA THR A 28 -0.85 -3.18 -6.37
C THR A 28 -0.75 -4.65 -6.69
N ALA A 29 0.09 -5.37 -5.94
CA ALA A 29 0.21 -6.81 -5.99
C ALA A 29 -0.17 -7.40 -4.64
N TRP A 30 -1.07 -8.37 -4.65
CA TRP A 30 -1.43 -9.16 -3.47
C TRP A 30 -0.91 -10.58 -3.61
N THR A 31 -0.50 -11.16 -2.49
CA THR A 31 -0.31 -12.59 -2.33
C THR A 31 -1.27 -13.09 -1.26
N PHE A 32 -1.91 -14.23 -1.47
CA PHE A 32 -2.82 -14.79 -0.47
C PHE A 32 -3.01 -16.29 -0.66
N ARG A 33 -3.32 -16.99 0.43
CA ARG A 33 -3.70 -18.40 0.39
C ARG A 33 -5.22 -18.52 0.30
N SER A 34 -5.72 -19.30 -0.65
CA SER A 34 -7.15 -19.55 -0.80
C SER A 34 -7.43 -20.99 -1.22
N ALA A 35 -8.61 -21.49 -0.87
CA ALA A 35 -9.14 -22.76 -1.37
C ALA A 35 -10.45 -22.47 -2.10
N GLY A 36 -10.76 -23.24 -3.13
CA GLY A 36 -12.08 -23.19 -3.74
C GLY A 36 -13.16 -23.50 -2.70
N PRO A 37 -14.28 -22.77 -2.70
CA PRO A 37 -15.37 -23.06 -1.78
C PRO A 37 -15.89 -24.49 -1.99
N ALA A 38 -16.30 -25.15 -0.91
CA ALA A 38 -17.08 -26.38 -1.04
C ALA A 38 -18.46 -26.02 -1.60
N GLY A 39 -18.83 -26.58 -2.75
CA GLY A 39 -20.13 -26.32 -3.39
C GLY A 39 -20.25 -24.89 -3.94
N THR A 40 -21.39 -24.24 -3.68
CA THR A 40 -21.75 -22.90 -4.23
C THR A 40 -21.46 -21.73 -3.27
N ALA A 41 -20.84 -21.99 -2.13
CA ALA A 41 -20.54 -20.95 -1.13
C ALA A 41 -19.58 -19.89 -1.71
N ARG A 42 -19.73 -18.63 -1.30
CA ARG A 42 -18.74 -17.57 -1.59
C ARG A 42 -17.79 -17.46 -0.40
N SER A 43 -16.49 -17.48 -0.66
CA SER A 43 -15.45 -17.23 0.35
C SER A 43 -14.81 -15.87 0.08
N ALA A 44 -14.65 -15.05 1.11
CA ALA A 44 -13.93 -13.79 1.01
C ALA A 44 -12.43 -14.06 0.79
N LEU A 45 -11.83 -13.36 -0.18
CA LEU A 45 -10.38 -13.43 -0.37
C LEU A 45 -9.69 -12.64 0.75
N PRO A 46 -8.64 -13.18 1.40
CA PRO A 46 -7.96 -12.49 2.49
C PRO A 46 -6.98 -11.47 1.93
N LEU A 47 -7.50 -10.49 1.19
CA LEU A 47 -6.74 -9.37 0.65
C LEU A 47 -6.53 -8.32 1.74
N LEU A 48 -5.30 -7.81 1.82
CA LEU A 48 -4.96 -6.65 2.65
C LEU A 48 -5.22 -5.36 1.85
N SER A 49 -5.52 -4.27 2.54
CA SER A 49 -5.44 -2.91 1.98
C SER A 49 -4.66 -2.00 2.94
N VAL A 50 -4.20 -0.85 2.44
CA VAL A 50 -3.47 0.13 3.25
C VAL A 50 -4.17 1.47 3.12
N ASP A 51 -4.58 2.03 4.26
CA ASP A 51 -5.08 3.40 4.35
C ASP A 51 -3.88 4.34 4.59
N TYR A 52 -3.87 5.49 3.92
CA TYR A 52 -2.78 6.46 3.96
C TYR A 52 -3.29 7.79 4.53
N ALA A 53 -2.73 8.22 5.66
CA ALA A 53 -2.92 9.53 6.23
C ALA A 53 -1.60 10.29 6.17
N LEU A 54 -1.41 11.03 5.07
CA LEU A 54 -0.23 11.86 4.87
C LEU A 54 -0.47 13.23 5.52
N PRO A 55 0.51 13.81 6.25
CA PRO A 55 0.39 15.14 6.85
C PRO A 55 0.55 16.20 5.77
N LEU A 56 -0.50 16.40 4.98
CA LEU A 56 -0.54 17.37 3.89
C LEU A 56 -1.51 18.50 4.22
N GLU A 57 -1.15 19.74 3.90
CA GLU A 57 -2.09 20.86 3.89
C GLU A 57 -2.98 20.84 2.64
N ALA A 58 -3.95 21.76 2.57
CA ALA A 58 -4.97 21.79 1.51
C ALA A 58 -4.40 21.91 0.08
N ALA A 59 -3.17 22.42 -0.07
CA ALA A 59 -2.46 22.50 -1.34
C ALA A 59 -1.62 21.23 -1.66
N ASN A 60 -1.81 20.15 -0.89
CA ASN A 60 -1.07 18.88 -0.94
C ASN A 60 0.41 18.95 -0.57
N HIS A 61 0.83 19.99 0.16
CA HIS A 61 2.21 20.12 0.61
C HIS A 61 2.38 19.52 2.01
N PRO A 62 3.53 18.88 2.32
CA PRO A 62 3.78 18.33 3.64
C PRO A 62 3.86 19.39 4.74
N THR A 63 3.05 19.26 5.77
CA THR A 63 3.05 20.15 6.95
C THR A 63 4.17 19.82 7.96
N GLY A 64 4.97 18.80 7.67
CA GLY A 64 5.87 18.15 8.63
C GLY A 64 5.17 17.10 9.49
N GLY A 65 5.97 16.26 10.16
CA GLY A 65 5.49 15.09 10.91
C GLY A 65 5.46 13.79 10.07
N PRO A 66 5.25 12.64 10.71
CA PRO A 66 5.23 11.35 10.02
C PRO A 66 3.91 11.11 9.28
N ALA A 67 3.99 10.40 8.16
CA ALA A 67 2.84 9.76 7.53
C ALA A 67 2.35 8.60 8.40
N THR A 68 1.03 8.43 8.49
CA THR A 68 0.40 7.32 9.20
C THR A 68 -0.23 6.36 8.19
N PHE A 69 0.01 5.06 8.38
CA PHE A 69 -0.50 3.99 7.54
C PHE A 69 -1.27 2.99 8.40
N THR A 70 -2.42 2.53 7.91
CA THR A 70 -3.21 1.48 8.57
C THR A 70 -3.44 0.32 7.61
N VAL A 71 -3.04 -0.89 8.01
CA VAL A 71 -3.34 -2.11 7.24
C VAL A 71 -4.74 -2.61 7.62
N ARG A 72 -5.60 -2.75 6.63
CA ARG A 72 -6.96 -3.29 6.76
C ARG A 72 -7.06 -4.66 6.11
N GLN A 73 -8.09 -5.40 6.48
CA GLN A 73 -8.41 -6.72 5.94
C GLN A 73 -9.83 -6.69 5.36
N ALA A 74 -10.03 -7.41 4.26
CA ALA A 74 -11.35 -7.55 3.66
C ALA A 74 -12.37 -8.11 4.66
N GLN A 75 -13.57 -7.52 4.70
CA GLN A 75 -14.64 -8.00 5.57
C GLN A 75 -15.01 -9.45 5.23
N GLY A 76 -15.12 -10.29 6.26
CA GLY A 76 -15.45 -11.72 6.11
C GLY A 76 -14.24 -12.62 5.82
N ALA A 77 -13.04 -12.06 5.65
CA ALA A 77 -11.81 -12.84 5.67
C ALA A 77 -11.39 -13.17 7.11
N PRO A 78 -10.72 -14.32 7.37
CA PRO A 78 -10.12 -14.61 8.66
C PRO A 78 -9.16 -13.49 9.09
N ALA A 79 -9.23 -13.09 10.35
CA ALA A 79 -8.31 -12.10 10.90
C ALA A 79 -6.87 -12.63 10.89
N GLN A 80 -5.94 -11.83 10.40
CA GLN A 80 -4.51 -12.13 10.34
C GLN A 80 -3.72 -11.05 11.08
N ARG A 81 -2.64 -11.42 11.75
CA ARG A 81 -1.75 -10.44 12.37
C ARG A 81 -0.71 -9.99 11.36
N VAL A 82 -0.61 -8.68 11.14
CA VAL A 82 0.47 -8.11 10.32
C VAL A 82 1.81 -8.34 11.03
N THR A 83 2.73 -9.02 10.34
CA THR A 83 4.06 -9.40 10.83
C THR A 83 5.15 -8.49 10.29
N THR A 84 4.97 -7.91 9.12
CA THR A 84 5.90 -6.92 8.56
C THR A 84 5.15 -5.75 7.94
N PHE A 85 5.71 -4.55 8.05
CA PHE A 85 5.30 -3.37 7.32
C PHE A 85 6.54 -2.56 6.97
N GLN A 86 6.68 -2.18 5.71
CA GLN A 86 7.84 -1.46 5.18
C GLN A 86 7.35 -0.36 4.25
N VAL A 87 8.05 0.78 4.30
CA VAL A 87 7.80 1.93 3.44
C VAL A 87 9.10 2.33 2.75
N TRP A 88 9.00 2.66 1.47
CA TRP A 88 10.05 3.30 0.70
C TRP A 88 9.51 4.56 0.04
N THR A 89 10.38 5.54 -0.13
CA THR A 89 10.10 6.77 -0.86
C THR A 89 11.04 6.93 -2.05
N SER A 90 10.56 7.60 -3.08
CA SER A 90 11.33 7.92 -4.28
C SER A 90 11.05 9.36 -4.71
N THR A 91 12.08 10.05 -5.16
CA THR A 91 12.01 11.43 -5.67
C THR A 91 12.31 11.54 -7.17
N ASP A 92 12.43 10.39 -7.85
CA ASP A 92 12.78 10.24 -9.25
C ASP A 92 11.78 9.32 -9.98
N ASP A 93 10.49 9.48 -9.65
CA ASP A 93 9.37 8.74 -10.25
C ASP A 93 9.52 7.21 -10.18
N GLY A 94 10.11 6.71 -9.08
CA GLY A 94 10.24 5.28 -8.80
C GLY A 94 11.45 4.61 -9.45
N VAL A 95 12.39 5.38 -9.99
CA VAL A 95 13.66 4.86 -10.53
C VAL A 95 14.55 4.34 -9.39
N THR A 96 14.69 5.10 -8.30
CA THR A 96 15.38 4.68 -7.08
C THR A 96 14.47 4.73 -5.87
N TRP A 97 14.63 3.78 -4.95
CA TRP A 97 13.78 3.65 -3.75
C TRP A 97 14.64 3.67 -2.49
N GLN A 98 14.34 4.61 -1.60
CA GLN A 98 15.00 4.76 -0.30
C GLN A 98 14.09 4.21 0.80
N PRO A 99 14.55 3.27 1.64
CA PRO A 99 13.75 2.76 2.75
C PRO A 99 13.56 3.84 3.81
N THR A 100 12.39 3.84 4.44
CA THR A 100 12.04 4.74 5.55
C THR A 100 11.95 3.94 6.85
N THR A 101 12.42 4.52 7.94
CA THR A 101 12.17 3.99 9.29
C THR A 101 10.69 4.01 9.59
N VAL A 102 10.15 2.88 10.02
CA VAL A 102 8.74 2.72 10.39
C VAL A 102 8.65 2.41 11.87
N ASP A 103 7.94 3.26 12.61
CA ASP A 103 7.51 3.01 13.97
C ASP A 103 6.07 2.50 13.99
N ARG A 104 5.69 1.77 15.05
CA ARG A 104 4.32 1.25 15.20
C ARG A 104 3.79 1.55 16.59
N ASP A 105 2.54 1.98 16.65
CA ASP A 105 1.79 2.10 17.90
C ASP A 105 0.36 1.51 17.76
N ARG A 106 -0.57 1.98 18.60
CA ARG A 106 -1.99 1.56 18.61
C ARG A 106 -2.80 2.15 17.46
N ASP A 107 -2.38 3.29 16.92
CA ASP A 107 -3.08 4.09 15.92
C ASP A 107 -2.58 3.76 14.50
N GLY A 108 -1.35 3.23 14.35
CA GLY A 108 -0.91 2.65 13.08
C GLY A 108 0.59 2.44 12.94
N TYR A 109 1.05 2.49 11.69
CA TYR A 109 2.45 2.55 11.31
C TYR A 109 2.82 3.98 10.93
N HIS A 110 3.94 4.49 11.41
CA HIS A 110 4.37 5.86 11.21
C HIS A 110 5.71 5.89 10.49
N ALA A 111 5.79 6.63 9.39
CA ALA A 111 7.01 6.75 8.61
C ALA A 111 7.31 8.21 8.29
N ALA A 112 8.56 8.62 8.43
CA ALA A 112 8.99 9.96 8.06
C ALA A 112 8.93 10.15 6.53
N LEU A 113 8.36 11.26 6.09
CA LEU A 113 8.40 11.62 4.67
C LEU A 113 9.70 12.38 4.37
N PRO A 114 10.29 12.22 3.16
CA PRO A 114 11.49 12.95 2.79
C PRO A 114 11.21 14.45 2.70
N THR A 115 12.15 15.26 3.18
CA THR A 115 12.18 16.69 2.90
C THR A 115 12.66 16.87 1.46
N VAL A 116 11.83 17.49 0.62
CA VAL A 116 12.13 17.74 -0.79
C VAL A 116 11.85 19.19 -1.15
N THR A 117 12.41 19.66 -2.28
CA THR A 117 12.18 21.01 -2.78
C THR A 117 10.74 21.21 -3.26
N GLY A 118 10.26 22.45 -3.21
CA GLY A 118 8.91 22.77 -3.63
C GLY A 118 8.61 22.38 -5.08
N GLY A 119 7.41 21.83 -5.30
CA GLY A 119 6.95 21.28 -6.56
C GLY A 119 7.46 19.87 -6.89
N GLN A 120 8.46 19.35 -6.16
CA GLN A 120 9.00 18.01 -6.40
C GLN A 120 7.99 16.94 -6.00
N ALA A 121 7.79 15.96 -6.88
CA ALA A 121 6.90 14.84 -6.61
C ALA A 121 7.62 13.76 -5.79
N VAL A 122 6.87 13.13 -4.89
CA VAL A 122 7.34 11.97 -4.11
C VAL A 122 6.46 10.78 -4.43
N SER A 123 7.11 9.65 -4.73
CA SER A 123 6.46 8.36 -4.94
C SER A 123 6.61 7.49 -3.69
N LEU A 124 5.61 6.65 -3.42
CA LEU A 124 5.57 5.77 -2.27
C LEU A 124 5.53 4.31 -2.72
N ARG A 125 6.26 3.45 -2.03
CA ARG A 125 6.09 2.00 -2.09
C ARG A 125 5.87 1.50 -0.68
N VAL A 126 4.85 0.66 -0.48
CA VAL A 126 4.61 0.00 0.80
C VAL A 126 4.55 -1.50 0.59
N LYS A 127 4.96 -2.25 1.61
CA LYS A 127 4.84 -3.69 1.65
C LYS A 127 4.38 -4.14 3.03
N ALA A 128 3.40 -5.03 3.08
CA ALA A 128 2.97 -5.66 4.31
C ALA A 128 2.78 -7.16 4.13
N THR A 129 3.08 -7.92 5.18
CA THR A 129 2.77 -9.36 5.25
C THR A 129 2.08 -9.69 6.56
N ALA A 130 1.26 -10.75 6.54
CA ALA A 130 0.54 -11.23 7.71
C ALA A 130 0.76 -12.74 7.91
N ASP A 131 0.57 -13.21 9.14
CA ASP A 131 0.86 -14.59 9.55
C ASP A 131 -0.04 -15.66 8.89
N GLY A 132 -1.21 -15.27 8.36
CA GLY A 132 -2.07 -16.17 7.58
C GLY A 132 -1.70 -16.30 6.10
N GLY A 133 -0.53 -15.81 5.67
CA GLY A 133 -0.04 -15.93 4.29
C GLY A 133 -0.50 -14.82 3.34
N SER A 134 -1.19 -13.80 3.84
CA SER A 134 -1.55 -12.64 3.04
C SER A 134 -0.43 -11.61 2.98
N GLY A 135 -0.29 -10.97 1.82
CA GLY A 135 0.67 -9.92 1.59
C GLY A 135 0.14 -8.91 0.57
N ILE A 136 0.63 -7.69 0.68
CA ILE A 136 0.38 -6.60 -0.26
C ILE A 136 1.70 -5.87 -0.52
N GLU A 137 1.94 -5.54 -1.77
CA GLU A 137 2.95 -4.59 -2.20
C GLU A 137 2.25 -3.57 -3.10
N GLN A 138 2.35 -2.29 -2.76
CA GLN A 138 1.71 -1.22 -3.52
C GLN A 138 2.75 -0.15 -3.84
N THR A 139 2.79 0.27 -5.10
CA THR A 139 3.59 1.38 -5.60
C THR A 139 2.67 2.47 -6.13
N ILE A 140 2.89 3.70 -5.68
CA ILE A 140 2.16 4.89 -6.09
C ILE A 140 3.18 5.90 -6.61
N ILE A 141 3.22 6.09 -7.92
CA ILE A 141 4.09 7.08 -8.56
C ILE A 141 3.47 8.46 -8.41
N ARG A 142 4.29 9.43 -7.97
CA ARG A 142 3.90 10.82 -7.69
C ARG A 142 2.72 10.92 -6.71
N ALA A 143 2.79 10.16 -5.62
CA ALA A 143 1.77 10.09 -4.57
C ALA A 143 1.39 11.47 -4.00
N TYR A 144 2.35 12.38 -3.88
CA TYR A 144 2.12 13.78 -3.51
C TYR A 144 3.23 14.68 -4.07
N ARG A 145 3.11 16.01 -3.91
CA ARG A 145 4.14 17.00 -4.26
C ARG A 145 4.45 17.87 -3.06
N ALA A 146 5.72 18.19 -2.83
CA ALA A 146 6.05 19.22 -1.84
C ALA A 146 5.63 20.62 -2.30
N GLY A 147 5.45 21.51 -1.33
CA GLY A 147 5.16 22.93 -1.52
C GLY A 147 6.38 23.75 -1.82
#